data_AF-A0A1H1G7N4-F1
#
_entry.id   AF-A0A1H1G7N4-F1
#
_cell.length_a   1.000
_cell.length_b   1.000
_cell.length_c   1.000
_cell.angle_alpha   90.00
_cell.angle_beta   90.00
_cell.angle_gamma   90.00
#
_symmetry.space_group_name_H-M   'P 1'
#
loop_
_entity.id
_entity.type
_entity.pdbx_description
1 polymer ?
#
loop_
_entity_poly.entity_id
_entity_poly.type
_entity_poly.pdbx_seq_one_letter_code
_entity_poly.pdbx_strand_id
1 'polypeptide(L)'
;MLDLYRRKCLRFYAPDRFRKINRRQARRWMSEHAKFAQRYISPALEEQLSFPHRQRAALVRADDLYGLRRLAAAEPLVQAKARAVSVSGESGRMSMEVVLEPAGELDRLELVVRGRGSNNCSTQRFDPLLAEPGKYTAILDGASLAGFGPVIVDFYARATKDGFTGSEHRVAVDKSLPLTSPTGDFRTYATVNGKLSVDMRTKQPS
;
A
#
# COMPACT_ATOMS: atom_id res chain seq x y z
N MET A 1 4.90 25.42 10.35
CA MET A 1 6.23 24.85 10.64
C MET A 1 6.40 23.42 10.09
N LEU A 2 5.49 22.48 10.41
CA LEU A 2 5.56 21.09 9.97
C LEU A 2 5.56 20.91 8.43
N ASP A 3 4.77 21.69 7.70
CA ASP A 3 4.78 21.65 6.23
C ASP A 3 6.12 22.12 5.62
N LEU A 4 6.76 23.14 6.22
CA LEU A 4 8.07 23.62 5.79
C LEU A 4 9.13 22.53 6.03
N TYR A 5 9.10 21.90 7.20
CA TYR A 5 9.96 20.76 7.54
C TYR A 5 9.80 19.60 6.54
N ARG A 6 8.56 19.24 6.20
CA ARG A 6 8.26 18.24 5.17
C ARG A 6 8.85 18.61 3.81
N ARG A 7 8.57 19.81 3.31
CA ARG A 7 8.92 20.22 1.95
C ARG A 7 10.41 20.54 1.77
N LYS A 8 11.09 21.04 2.80
CA LYS A 8 12.49 21.50 2.72
C LYS A 8 13.48 20.48 3.28
N CYS A 9 13.20 19.89 4.44
CA CYS A 9 14.11 18.94 5.07
C CYS A 9 13.83 17.50 4.60
N LEU A 10 12.60 16.99 4.78
CA LEU A 10 12.32 15.58 4.50
C LEU A 10 12.37 15.23 3.01
N ARG A 11 11.97 16.17 2.13
CA ARG A 11 12.06 16.00 0.67
C ARG A 11 13.49 15.79 0.18
N PHE A 12 14.50 16.26 0.92
CA PHE A 12 15.91 16.04 0.59
C PHE A 12 16.26 14.55 0.52
N TYR A 13 15.59 13.74 1.35
CA TYR A 13 15.79 12.29 1.47
C TYR A 13 14.80 11.46 0.64
N ALA A 14 14.07 12.09 -0.30
CA ALA A 14 13.23 11.36 -1.24
C ALA A 14 14.08 10.47 -2.16
N PRO A 15 13.60 9.27 -2.57
CA PRO A 15 14.38 8.28 -3.32
C PRO A 15 15.21 8.86 -4.47
N ASP A 16 14.59 9.62 -5.37
CA ASP A 16 15.24 10.16 -6.57
C ASP A 16 16.34 11.18 -6.28
N ARG A 17 16.22 11.90 -5.16
CA ARG A 17 17.21 12.91 -4.75
C ARG A 17 18.32 12.25 -3.98
N PHE A 18 17.96 11.40 -3.02
CA PHE A 18 18.91 10.86 -2.07
C PHE A 18 19.93 9.92 -2.72
N ARG A 19 19.51 9.17 -3.75
CA ARG A 19 20.41 8.33 -4.56
C ARG A 19 21.53 9.11 -5.24
N LYS A 20 21.29 10.38 -5.59
CA LYS A 20 22.26 11.23 -6.32
C LYS A 20 23.27 11.91 -5.41
N ILE A 21 23.09 11.83 -4.10
CA ILE A 21 23.90 12.57 -3.13
C ILE A 21 25.01 11.66 -2.60
N ASN A 22 26.26 12.15 -2.65
CA ASN A 22 27.37 11.41 -2.09
C ASN A 22 27.25 11.29 -0.55
N ARG A 23 27.86 10.24 0.01
CA ARG A 23 27.71 9.90 1.43
C ARG A 23 28.17 11.01 2.38
N ARG A 24 29.27 11.69 2.06
CA ARG A 24 29.83 12.77 2.89
C ARG A 24 28.87 13.95 2.99
N GLN A 25 28.34 14.39 1.85
CA GLN A 25 27.36 15.47 1.79
C GLN A 25 26.07 15.08 2.52
N ALA A 26 25.57 13.86 2.29
CA ALA A 26 24.38 13.35 2.98
C ALA A 26 24.54 13.36 4.51
N ARG A 27 25.68 12.90 5.04
CA ARG A 27 25.98 12.91 6.48
C ARG A 27 25.95 14.34 7.05
N ARG A 28 26.56 15.31 6.34
CA ARG A 28 26.57 16.72 6.76
C ARG A 28 25.16 17.30 6.84
N TRP A 29 24.35 17.12 5.80
CA TRP A 29 22.96 17.60 5.81
C TRP A 29 22.10 16.91 6.87
N MET A 30 22.32 15.62 7.09
CA MET A 30 21.59 14.86 8.10
C MET A 30 21.84 15.39 9.50
N SER A 31 23.09 15.65 9.86
CA SER A 31 23.43 16.20 11.18
C SER A 31 22.74 17.55 11.42
N GLU A 32 22.73 18.45 10.43
CA GLU A 32 22.06 19.75 10.56
C GLU A 32 20.54 19.64 10.60
N HIS A 33 19.96 18.76 9.78
CA HIS A 33 18.52 18.50 9.82
C HIS A 33 18.09 17.82 11.13
N ALA A 34 18.92 16.95 11.72
CA ALA A 34 18.67 16.31 13.01
C ALA A 34 18.62 17.36 14.14
N LYS A 35 19.61 18.25 14.20
CA LYS A 35 19.63 19.38 15.16
C LYS A 35 18.40 20.26 15.03
N PHE A 36 18.01 20.58 13.79
CA PHE A 36 16.80 21.36 13.53
C PHE A 36 15.54 20.63 14.02
N ALA A 37 15.39 19.35 13.70
CA ALA A 37 14.24 18.54 14.11
C ALA A 37 14.15 18.42 15.65
N GLN A 38 15.27 18.19 16.33
CA GLN A 38 15.35 18.11 17.79
C GLN A 38 14.95 19.42 18.46
N ARG A 39 15.34 20.57 17.89
CA ARG A 39 15.06 21.88 18.47
C ARG A 39 13.65 22.40 18.19
N TYR A 40 13.11 22.17 17.00
CA TYR A 40 11.92 22.88 16.53
C TYR A 40 10.71 22.00 16.21
N ILE A 41 10.89 20.68 16.12
CA ILE A 41 9.81 19.75 15.78
C ILE A 41 9.62 18.82 16.97
N SER A 42 8.44 18.83 17.59
CA SER A 42 8.13 17.89 18.66
C SER A 42 7.75 16.51 18.09
N PRO A 43 7.93 15.41 18.85
CA PRO A 43 7.46 14.09 18.44
C PRO A 43 5.96 14.06 18.09
N ALA A 44 5.12 14.75 18.87
CA ALA A 44 3.68 14.87 18.60
C ALA A 44 3.36 15.55 17.25
N LEU A 45 4.21 16.46 16.77
CA LEU A 45 4.07 17.02 15.42
C LEU A 45 4.48 16.01 14.34
N GLU A 46 5.48 15.16 14.60
CA GLU A 46 5.88 14.11 13.66
C GLU A 46 4.83 13.02 13.50
N GLU A 47 4.07 12.73 14.56
CA GLU A 47 2.94 11.79 14.51
C GLU A 47 1.84 12.22 13.52
N GLN A 48 1.72 13.51 13.22
CA GLN A 48 0.77 14.02 12.23
C GLN A 48 1.20 13.74 10.79
N LEU A 49 2.46 13.34 10.56
CA LEU A 49 2.95 13.00 9.23
C LEU A 49 2.44 11.61 8.82
N SER A 50 2.12 11.44 7.53
CA SER A 50 1.88 10.14 6.93
C SER A 50 3.18 9.49 6.45
N PHE A 51 3.14 8.18 6.16
CA PHE A 51 4.20 7.54 5.37
C PHE A 51 4.34 8.28 4.02
N PRO A 52 5.56 8.48 3.50
CA PRO A 52 6.87 8.08 4.06
C PRO A 52 7.47 9.11 5.04
N HIS A 53 6.83 10.27 5.20
CA HIS A 53 7.40 11.41 5.92
C HIS A 53 7.59 11.13 7.41
N ARG A 54 6.68 10.40 8.04
CA ARG A 54 6.82 10.02 9.46
C ARG A 54 8.08 9.20 9.70
N GLN A 55 8.30 8.15 8.90
CA GLN A 55 9.49 7.30 8.99
C GLN A 55 10.77 8.09 8.69
N ARG A 56 10.77 8.95 7.66
CA ARG A 56 11.93 9.81 7.39
C ARG A 56 12.23 10.76 8.56
N ALA A 57 11.21 11.36 9.15
CA ALA A 57 11.37 12.28 10.29
C ALA A 57 12.00 11.56 11.49
N ALA A 58 11.51 10.36 11.82
CA ALA A 58 12.08 9.54 12.89
C ALA A 58 13.57 9.20 12.63
N LEU A 59 13.92 8.80 11.41
CA LEU A 59 15.30 8.47 11.04
C LEU A 59 16.22 9.69 11.02
N VAL A 60 15.73 10.86 10.58
CA VAL A 60 16.46 12.12 10.65
C VAL A 60 16.72 12.52 12.10
N ARG A 61 15.70 12.46 12.97
CA ARG A 61 15.83 12.78 14.39
C ARG A 61 16.86 11.89 15.10
N ALA A 62 16.91 10.61 14.72
CA ALA A 62 17.85 9.63 15.24
C ALA A 62 19.26 9.72 14.62
N ASP A 63 19.51 10.65 13.69
CA ASP A 63 20.76 10.73 12.91
C ASP A 63 21.14 9.39 12.25
N ASP A 64 20.14 8.63 11.76
CA ASP A 64 20.32 7.33 11.13
C ASP A 64 20.37 7.42 9.59
N LEU A 65 21.58 7.60 9.07
CA LEU A 65 21.83 7.68 7.62
C LEU A 65 21.59 6.35 6.92
N TYR A 66 21.88 5.25 7.60
CA TYR A 66 21.76 3.92 7.04
C TYR A 66 20.28 3.55 6.88
N GLY A 67 19.48 3.79 7.91
CA GLY A 67 18.03 3.63 7.86
C GLY A 67 17.39 4.52 6.80
N LEU A 68 17.82 5.78 6.64
CA LEU A 68 17.32 6.64 5.54
C LEU A 68 17.64 6.06 4.16
N ARG A 69 18.81 5.43 3.98
CA ARG A 69 19.18 4.81 2.70
C ARG A 69 18.34 3.59 2.42
N ARG A 70 18.11 2.74 3.43
CA ARG A 70 17.22 1.59 3.33
C ARG A 70 15.80 2.02 3.00
N LEU A 71 15.26 3.01 3.71
CA LEU A 71 13.93 3.55 3.42
C LEU A 71 13.85 4.09 1.98
N ALA A 72 14.84 4.86 1.53
CA ALA A 72 14.84 5.40 0.17
C ALA A 72 14.93 4.31 -0.92
N ALA A 73 15.51 3.15 -0.63
CA ALA A 73 15.53 1.99 -1.51
C ALA A 73 14.18 1.24 -1.51
N ALA A 74 13.61 1.01 -0.33
CA ALA A 74 12.36 0.28 -0.14
C ALA A 74 11.11 1.09 -0.53
N GLU A 75 11.14 2.42 -0.41
CA GLU A 75 9.98 3.29 -0.56
C GLU A 75 9.23 3.12 -1.88
N PRO A 76 9.87 3.08 -3.07
CA PRO A 76 9.16 2.84 -4.32
C PRO A 76 8.41 1.51 -4.36
N LEU A 77 8.94 0.48 -3.70
CA LEU A 77 8.34 -0.86 -3.65
C LEU A 77 7.15 -0.90 -2.70
N VAL A 78 7.28 -0.32 -1.50
CA VAL A 78 6.18 -0.30 -0.53
C VAL A 78 5.06 0.70 -0.90
N GLN A 79 5.33 1.60 -1.84
CA GLN A 79 4.36 2.50 -2.46
C GLN A 79 3.90 2.01 -3.84
N ALA A 80 4.31 0.80 -4.27
CA ALA A 80 3.88 0.25 -5.54
C ALA A 80 2.36 0.08 -5.55
N LYS A 81 1.75 0.43 -6.69
CA LYS A 81 0.32 0.30 -6.89
C LYS A 81 0.01 -1.09 -7.40
N ALA A 82 -0.95 -1.75 -6.75
CA ALA A 82 -1.48 -3.02 -7.24
C ALA A 82 -2.54 -2.80 -8.32
N ARG A 83 -2.43 -3.54 -9.42
CA ARG A 83 -3.44 -3.64 -10.47
C ARG A 83 -3.85 -5.10 -10.62
N ALA A 84 -5.15 -5.38 -10.54
CA ALA A 84 -5.71 -6.68 -10.84
C ALA A 84 -5.59 -6.99 -12.33
N VAL A 85 -5.07 -8.18 -12.63
CA VAL A 85 -4.91 -8.71 -13.99
C VAL A 85 -5.75 -9.95 -14.25
N SER A 86 -6.24 -10.58 -13.18
CA SER A 86 -7.23 -11.64 -13.22
C SER A 86 -8.10 -11.53 -11.98
N VAL A 87 -9.41 -11.68 -12.15
CA VAL A 87 -10.37 -11.83 -11.06
C VAL A 87 -11.40 -12.85 -11.51
N SER A 88 -11.61 -13.89 -10.71
CA SER A 88 -12.62 -14.90 -10.97
C SER A 88 -13.32 -15.31 -9.69
N GLY A 89 -14.61 -15.61 -9.80
CA GLY A 89 -15.39 -16.23 -8.75
C GLY A 89 -15.79 -17.65 -9.14
N GLU A 90 -15.47 -18.64 -8.32
CA GLU A 90 -15.91 -20.02 -8.54
C GLU A 90 -16.21 -20.69 -7.21
N SER A 91 -17.32 -21.44 -7.13
CA SER A 91 -17.67 -22.25 -5.95
C SER A 91 -17.64 -21.47 -4.63
N GLY A 92 -18.11 -20.22 -4.64
CA GLY A 92 -18.10 -19.36 -3.46
C GLY A 92 -16.70 -18.93 -3.02
N ARG A 93 -15.70 -18.94 -3.90
CA ARG A 93 -14.37 -18.35 -3.67
C ARG A 93 -14.09 -17.30 -4.71
N MET A 94 -13.41 -16.23 -4.33
CA MET A 94 -12.88 -15.22 -5.24
C MET A 94 -11.36 -15.35 -5.29
N SER A 95 -10.81 -15.62 -6.47
CA SER A 95 -9.38 -15.52 -6.74
C SER A 95 -9.08 -14.20 -7.43
N MET A 96 -7.95 -13.61 -7.08
CA MET A 96 -7.47 -12.36 -7.66
C MET A 96 -5.97 -12.44 -7.85
N GLU A 97 -5.52 -12.14 -9.07
CA GLU A 97 -4.12 -11.93 -9.38
C GLU A 97 -3.85 -10.45 -9.58
N VAL A 98 -2.76 -9.95 -9.01
CA VAL A 98 -2.31 -8.57 -9.13
C VAL A 98 -0.88 -8.49 -9.62
N VAL A 99 -0.59 -7.44 -10.39
CA VAL A 99 0.76 -6.95 -10.67
C VAL A 99 1.04 -5.69 -9.86
N LEU A 100 2.30 -5.48 -9.47
CA LEU A 100 2.75 -4.26 -8.82
C LEU A 100 3.47 -3.33 -9.80
N GLU A 101 3.23 -2.03 -9.66
CA GLU A 101 3.96 -0.98 -10.38
C GLU A 101 4.52 0.09 -9.42
N PRO A 102 5.86 0.23 -9.33
CA PRO A 102 6.88 -0.59 -9.99
C PRO A 102 6.88 -2.05 -9.47
N ALA A 103 7.29 -2.99 -10.33
CA ALA A 103 7.51 -4.36 -9.91
C ALA A 103 8.77 -4.48 -9.04
N GLY A 104 8.77 -5.44 -8.11
CA GLY A 104 9.93 -5.76 -7.31
C GLY A 104 9.61 -6.75 -6.20
N GLU A 105 10.66 -7.24 -5.55
CA GLU A 105 10.54 -8.22 -4.47
C GLU A 105 10.12 -7.54 -3.16
N LEU A 106 9.06 -8.06 -2.56
CA LEU A 106 8.53 -7.63 -1.27
C LEU A 106 8.73 -8.73 -0.23
N ASP A 107 8.91 -8.33 1.03
CA ASP A 107 8.92 -9.28 2.14
C ASP A 107 7.49 -9.78 2.40
N ARG A 108 6.51 -8.89 2.21
CA ARG A 108 5.09 -9.19 2.35
C ARG A 108 4.22 -8.25 1.53
N LEU A 109 3.16 -8.80 0.94
CA LEU A 109 2.05 -8.06 0.34
C LEU A 109 0.74 -8.51 1.00
N GLU A 110 -0.03 -7.56 1.49
CA GLU A 110 -1.30 -7.79 2.20
C GLU A 110 -2.47 -7.27 1.37
N LEU A 111 -3.52 -8.08 1.26
CA LEU A 111 -4.84 -7.70 0.80
C LEU A 111 -5.65 -7.20 1.99
N VAL A 112 -5.94 -5.90 2.00
CA VAL A 112 -6.84 -5.28 2.99
C VAL A 112 -8.23 -5.16 2.37
N VAL A 113 -9.22 -5.76 3.01
CA VAL A 113 -10.60 -5.84 2.56
C VAL A 113 -11.47 -5.02 3.50
N ARG A 114 -12.22 -4.04 3.00
CA ARG A 114 -13.02 -3.13 3.83
C ARG A 114 -14.46 -3.07 3.36
N GLY A 115 -15.41 -3.17 4.29
CA GLY A 115 -16.83 -2.93 3.99
C GLY A 115 -17.13 -1.44 3.97
N ARG A 116 -17.70 -0.94 2.87
CA ARG A 116 -18.04 0.48 2.68
C ARG A 116 -19.18 0.88 3.61
N GLY A 117 -18.97 1.94 4.40
CA GLY A 117 -19.93 2.39 5.40
C GLY A 117 -19.99 1.50 6.65
N SER A 118 -19.06 0.55 6.78
CA SER A 118 -18.93 -0.33 7.95
C SER A 118 -17.53 -0.19 8.57
N ASN A 119 -17.39 -0.62 9.82
CA ASN A 119 -16.08 -0.75 10.46
C ASN A 119 -15.43 -2.13 10.19
N ASN A 120 -16.09 -2.99 9.40
CA ASN A 120 -15.58 -4.32 9.10
C ASN A 120 -14.36 -4.23 8.18
N CYS A 121 -13.28 -4.85 8.62
CA CYS A 121 -12.01 -4.91 7.91
C CYS A 121 -11.39 -6.28 8.14
N SER A 122 -10.91 -6.91 7.07
CA SER A 122 -10.07 -8.10 7.17
C SER A 122 -8.78 -7.89 6.41
N THR A 123 -7.75 -8.63 6.79
CA THR A 123 -6.46 -8.61 6.10
C THR A 123 -6.06 -10.04 5.79
N GLN A 124 -5.68 -10.27 4.54
CA GLN A 124 -5.17 -11.55 4.06
C GLN A 124 -3.83 -11.33 3.36
N ARG A 125 -3.07 -12.40 3.17
CA ARG A 125 -1.80 -12.33 2.47
C ARG A 125 -2.02 -12.57 0.98
N PHE A 126 -1.29 -11.82 0.17
CA PHE A 126 -1.03 -12.17 -1.21
C PHE A 126 0.19 -13.11 -1.27
N ASP A 127 0.05 -14.22 -1.99
CA ASP A 127 1.13 -15.15 -2.25
C ASP A 127 1.85 -14.79 -3.55
N PRO A 128 3.19 -14.75 -3.57
CA PRO A 128 3.93 -14.49 -4.79
C PRO A 128 3.75 -15.65 -5.78
N LEU A 129 3.51 -15.33 -7.06
CA LEU A 129 3.54 -16.33 -8.12
C LEU A 129 5.00 -16.58 -8.49
N LEU A 130 5.55 -17.72 -8.05
CA LEU A 130 6.98 -18.04 -8.20
C LEU A 130 7.49 -18.01 -9.65
N ALA A 131 6.62 -18.30 -10.62
CA ALA A 131 6.97 -18.26 -12.04
C ALA A 131 7.02 -16.84 -12.63
N GLU A 132 6.44 -15.84 -11.96
CA GLU A 132 6.22 -14.50 -12.51
C GLU A 132 6.55 -13.40 -11.47
N PRO A 133 7.82 -12.95 -11.39
CA PRO A 133 8.23 -11.93 -10.44
C PRO A 133 7.38 -10.66 -10.53
N GLY A 134 6.88 -10.19 -9.39
CA GLY A 134 6.02 -9.02 -9.31
C GLY A 134 4.52 -9.30 -9.52
N LYS A 135 4.15 -10.57 -9.78
CA LYS A 135 2.77 -11.05 -9.69
C LYS A 135 2.48 -11.73 -8.37
N TYR A 136 1.27 -11.52 -7.90
CA TYR A 136 0.79 -12.08 -6.65
C TYR A 136 -0.65 -12.55 -6.79
N THR A 137 -1.03 -13.57 -6.04
CA THR A 137 -2.39 -14.10 -5.99
C THR A 137 -2.95 -14.04 -4.58
N ALA A 138 -4.26 -13.82 -4.45
CA ALA A 138 -4.98 -13.95 -3.21
C ALA A 138 -6.28 -14.71 -3.47
N ILE A 139 -6.68 -15.54 -2.51
CA ILE A 139 -7.93 -16.29 -2.54
C ILE A 139 -8.74 -15.89 -1.31
N LEU A 140 -9.89 -15.28 -1.56
CA LEU A 140 -10.89 -14.97 -0.55
C LEU A 140 -11.96 -16.06 -0.57
N ASP A 141 -12.17 -16.72 0.56
CA ASP A 141 -13.34 -17.58 0.68
C ASP A 141 -14.65 -16.75 0.82
N GLY A 142 -15.75 -17.34 0.38
CA GLY A 142 -17.05 -16.70 0.37
C GLY A 142 -17.56 -16.45 1.77
N ALA A 143 -17.16 -17.26 2.76
CA ALA A 143 -17.47 -17.03 4.16
C ALA A 143 -16.86 -15.71 4.67
N SER A 144 -15.60 -15.42 4.31
CA SER A 144 -14.91 -14.17 4.64
C SER A 144 -15.62 -12.97 4.01
N LEU A 145 -16.09 -13.11 2.76
CA LEU A 145 -16.85 -12.06 2.09
C LEU A 145 -18.25 -11.89 2.69
N ALA A 146 -18.96 -12.98 2.96
CA ALA A 146 -20.29 -12.98 3.57
C ALA A 146 -20.29 -12.35 4.97
N GLY A 147 -19.19 -12.49 5.72
CA GLY A 147 -19.01 -11.85 7.03
C GLY A 147 -19.09 -10.31 7.01
N PHE A 148 -18.95 -9.67 5.85
CA PHE A 148 -19.16 -8.22 5.71
C PHE A 148 -20.64 -7.83 5.66
N GLY A 149 -21.56 -8.78 5.42
CA GLY A 149 -22.98 -8.52 5.24
C GLY A 149 -23.33 -7.86 3.89
N PRO A 150 -24.54 -7.31 3.74
CA PRO A 150 -25.02 -6.74 2.49
C PRO A 150 -24.45 -5.33 2.26
N VAL A 151 -23.14 -5.23 2.00
CA VAL A 151 -22.41 -3.98 1.76
C VAL A 151 -21.57 -4.05 0.48
N ILE A 152 -21.04 -2.92 0.05
CA ILE A 152 -19.97 -2.93 -0.96
C ILE A 152 -18.65 -3.21 -0.25
N VAL A 153 -17.85 -4.11 -0.78
CA VAL A 153 -16.52 -4.44 -0.28
C VAL A 153 -15.45 -3.85 -1.20
N ASP A 154 -14.47 -3.19 -0.60
CA ASP A 154 -13.38 -2.48 -1.26
C ASP A 154 -12.02 -3.15 -0.96
N PHE A 155 -11.22 -3.38 -2.01
CA PHE A 155 -9.90 -4.00 -1.91
C PHE A 155 -8.77 -2.97 -1.97
N TYR A 156 -7.78 -3.19 -1.12
CA TYR A 156 -6.55 -2.40 -1.03
C TYR A 156 -5.35 -3.34 -0.93
N ALA A 157 -4.21 -2.91 -1.43
CA ALA A 157 -2.94 -3.58 -1.25
C ALA A 157 -2.07 -2.76 -0.28
N ARG A 158 -1.34 -3.46 0.60
CA ARG A 158 -0.35 -2.87 1.49
C ARG A 158 0.93 -3.70 1.46
N ALA A 159 2.04 -3.05 1.13
CA ALA A 159 3.32 -3.70 0.93
C ALA A 159 4.29 -3.44 2.10
N THR A 160 5.12 -4.43 2.40
CA THR A 160 6.21 -4.35 3.37
C THR A 160 7.54 -4.75 2.71
N LYS A 161 8.58 -3.95 2.93
CA LYS A 161 9.95 -4.23 2.49
C LYS A 161 10.95 -3.65 3.47
N ASP A 162 11.96 -4.44 3.83
CA ASP A 162 13.05 -4.07 4.73
C ASP A 162 12.55 -3.54 6.09
N GLY A 163 11.43 -4.09 6.58
CA GLY A 163 10.78 -3.64 7.82
C GLY A 163 9.98 -2.33 7.70
N PHE A 164 9.88 -1.73 6.51
CA PHE A 164 9.01 -0.58 6.24
C PHE A 164 7.69 -1.05 5.66
N THR A 165 6.58 -0.57 6.22
CA THR A 165 5.23 -0.79 5.67
C THR A 165 4.71 0.49 5.05
N GLY A 166 4.30 0.39 3.79
CA GLY A 166 3.77 1.50 3.01
C GLY A 166 2.32 1.84 3.35
N SER A 167 1.78 2.76 2.56
CA SER A 167 0.37 3.16 2.63
C SER A 167 -0.51 2.15 1.91
N GLU A 168 -1.78 2.08 2.30
CA GLU A 168 -2.78 1.28 1.58
C GLU A 168 -3.12 1.96 0.24
N HIS A 169 -3.10 1.17 -0.83
CA HIS A 169 -3.48 1.62 -2.17
C HIS A 169 -4.66 0.81 -2.68
N ARG A 170 -5.71 1.48 -3.17
CA ARG A 170 -6.86 0.80 -3.80
C ARG A 170 -6.38 -0.01 -5.01
N VAL A 171 -6.72 -1.30 -5.03
CA VAL A 171 -6.44 -2.19 -6.15
C VAL A 171 -7.13 -1.65 -7.40
N ALA A 172 -6.34 -1.34 -8.42
CA ALA A 172 -6.84 -0.87 -9.70
C ALA A 172 -7.29 -2.05 -10.57
N VAL A 173 -8.17 -1.80 -11.52
CA VAL A 173 -8.62 -2.77 -12.52
C VAL A 173 -8.39 -2.18 -13.91
N ASP A 174 -7.86 -2.97 -14.84
CA ASP A 174 -7.81 -2.56 -16.24
C ASP A 174 -9.23 -2.51 -16.82
N LYS A 175 -9.50 -1.52 -17.68
CA LYS A 175 -10.79 -1.42 -18.38
C LYS A 175 -11.07 -2.65 -19.25
N SER A 176 -10.02 -3.31 -19.75
CA SER A 176 -10.15 -4.51 -20.56
C SER A 176 -10.33 -5.78 -19.74
N LEU A 177 -10.19 -5.73 -18.40
CA LEU A 177 -10.33 -6.92 -17.57
C LEU A 177 -11.80 -7.34 -17.56
N PRO A 178 -12.15 -8.53 -18.09
CA PRO A 178 -13.50 -9.04 -17.94
C PRO A 178 -13.72 -9.38 -16.47
N LEU A 179 -14.37 -8.47 -15.76
CA LEU A 179 -14.84 -8.79 -14.42
C LEU A 179 -16.03 -9.72 -14.57
N THR A 180 -15.88 -10.93 -14.03
CA THR A 180 -16.90 -11.97 -14.11
C THR A 180 -18.25 -11.44 -13.62
N SER A 181 -19.24 -11.58 -14.50
CA SER A 181 -20.68 -11.52 -14.22
C SER A 181 -21.03 -12.34 -12.96
N PRO A 182 -22.12 -12.00 -12.24
CA PRO A 182 -22.41 -12.51 -10.89
C PRO A 182 -22.11 -14.00 -10.73
N THR A 183 -21.11 -14.31 -9.90
CA THR A 183 -20.75 -15.66 -9.51
C THR A 183 -21.38 -15.94 -8.16
N GLY A 184 -22.56 -16.57 -8.17
CA GLY A 184 -23.29 -16.89 -6.93
C GLY A 184 -23.70 -15.64 -6.14
N ASP A 185 -23.15 -15.51 -4.93
CA ASP A 185 -23.59 -14.59 -3.87
C ASP A 185 -23.06 -13.16 -3.97
N PHE A 186 -22.19 -12.87 -4.95
CA PHE A 186 -21.58 -11.55 -5.06
C PHE A 186 -21.25 -11.15 -6.50
N ARG A 187 -21.16 -9.84 -6.72
CA ARG A 187 -20.81 -9.26 -8.03
C ARG A 187 -19.50 -8.49 -7.96
N THR A 188 -18.49 -8.93 -8.71
CA THR A 188 -17.26 -8.15 -8.91
C THR A 188 -17.50 -7.02 -9.91
N TYR A 189 -16.97 -5.83 -9.66
CA TYR A 189 -17.07 -4.70 -10.58
C TYR A 189 -15.93 -3.69 -10.40
N ALA A 190 -15.70 -2.88 -11.43
CA ALA A 190 -14.82 -1.73 -11.37
C ALA A 190 -15.65 -0.49 -11.06
N THR A 191 -15.26 0.27 -10.04
CA THR A 191 -15.83 1.59 -9.79
C THR A 191 -15.55 2.55 -10.95
N VAL A 192 -16.23 3.70 -10.99
CA VAL A 192 -16.01 4.76 -11.99
C VAL A 192 -14.54 5.21 -12.10
N ASN A 193 -13.78 5.10 -11.01
CA ASN A 193 -12.35 5.44 -10.94
C ASN A 193 -11.42 4.25 -11.23
N GLY A 194 -11.95 3.15 -11.80
CA GLY A 194 -11.19 1.96 -12.16
C GLY A 194 -10.63 1.19 -10.95
N LYS A 195 -11.36 1.16 -9.83
CA LYS A 195 -10.98 0.42 -8.61
C LYS A 195 -11.82 -0.82 -8.42
N LEU A 196 -11.20 -1.91 -7.98
CA LEU A 196 -11.90 -3.18 -7.74
C LEU A 196 -12.79 -3.06 -6.51
N SER A 197 -14.03 -3.50 -6.66
CA SER A 197 -15.00 -3.65 -5.58
C SER A 197 -15.85 -4.89 -5.82
N VAL A 198 -16.45 -5.38 -4.74
CA VAL A 198 -17.50 -6.41 -4.79
C VAL A 198 -18.79 -5.83 -4.22
N ASP A 199 -19.92 -6.08 -4.86
CA ASP A 199 -21.23 -5.78 -4.33
C ASP A 199 -21.81 -7.03 -3.66
N MET A 200 -21.94 -7.00 -2.32
CA MET A 200 -22.55 -8.07 -1.53
C MET A 200 -24.05 -7.82 -1.28
N ARG A 201 -24.64 -6.73 -1.80
CA ARG A 201 -26.06 -6.42 -1.61
C ARG A 201 -26.96 -7.22 -2.55
N THR A 202 -26.40 -7.71 -3.65
CA THR A 202 -27.12 -8.54 -4.61
C THR A 202 -27.43 -9.89 -3.97
N LYS A 203 -28.61 -10.00 -3.33
CA LYS A 203 -29.28 -11.30 -3.18
C LYS A 203 -29.58 -11.83 -4.58
N GLN A 204 -29.35 -13.12 -4.84
CA GLN A 204 -29.91 -13.74 -6.04
C GLN A 204 -31.44 -13.65 -6.02
N PRO A 205 -32.09 -13.56 -7.21
CA PRO A 205 -33.47 -13.97 -7.34
C PRO A 205 -33.57 -15.45 -6.95
N SER A 206 -34.54 -15.75 -6.10
CA SER A 206 -34.98 -17.10 -5.73
C SER A 206 -35.33 -17.96 -6.93
#